data_AF-A0A0U3AG07-F1
#
_entry.id   AF-A0A0U3AG07-F1
#
_cell.length_a   1.000
_cell.length_b   1.000
_cell.length_c   1.000
_cell.angle_alpha   90.00
_cell.angle_beta   90.00
_cell.angle_gamma   90.00
#
_symmetry.space_group_name_H-M   'P 1'
#
loop_
_entity.id
_entity.type
_entity.pdbx_description
1 polymer ?
#
loop_
_entity_poly.entity_id
_entity_poly.type
_entity_poly.pdbx_seq_one_letter_code
_entity_poly.pdbx_strand_id
1 'polypeptide(L)'
;MKIIAAALLVVCSALLASAQETPGNLTEQRVALTQAAVALDASGAPALEATLRTTALNGAPETPVTNIRMVVRNRSTLPYAFVSGEVTFYDAAGVRCGEGVFKADALAVDESFESDLPGLRIRCEAATWRIIATNLLPRIPPNAPIPALARTPSNLVISIDGETHPIQLDKPLTVTLGEKRRTIIVRAP
;
A
#
# COMPACT_ATOMS: atom_id res chain seq x y z
N MET A 1 15.28 48.43 -6.67
CA MET A 1 14.42 47.48 -7.43
C MET A 1 15.06 46.10 -7.59
N LYS A 2 16.35 45.96 -7.95
CA LYS A 2 17.01 44.65 -8.12
C LYS A 2 17.06 43.76 -6.85
N ILE A 3 17.25 44.37 -5.66
CA ILE A 3 17.33 43.64 -4.38
C ILE A 3 15.97 43.05 -3.97
N ILE A 4 14.88 43.77 -4.26
CA ILE A 4 13.51 43.33 -3.94
C ILE A 4 13.12 42.13 -4.83
N ALA A 5 13.51 42.16 -6.10
CA ALA A 5 13.26 41.05 -7.02
C ALA A 5 14.02 39.78 -6.61
N ALA A 6 15.27 39.90 -6.15
CA ALA A 6 16.06 38.77 -5.66
C ALA A 6 15.48 38.17 -4.35
N ALA A 7 15.05 39.02 -3.42
CA ALA A 7 14.42 38.58 -2.17
C ALA A 7 13.09 37.84 -2.43
N LEU A 8 12.28 38.34 -3.38
CA LEU A 8 11.03 37.69 -3.76
C LEU A 8 11.26 36.31 -4.40
N LEU A 9 12.34 36.15 -5.18
CA LEU A 9 12.66 34.90 -5.85
C LEU A 9 13.13 33.81 -4.86
N VAL A 10 13.84 34.21 -3.79
CA VAL A 10 14.25 33.31 -2.69
C VAL A 10 13.04 32.90 -1.83
N VAL A 11 12.13 33.81 -1.54
CA VAL A 11 10.90 33.49 -0.77
C VAL A 11 9.97 32.58 -1.57
N CYS A 12 9.82 32.81 -2.88
CA CYS A 12 9.04 31.93 -3.75
C CYS A 12 9.63 30.51 -3.85
N SER A 13 10.97 30.37 -3.86
CA SER A 13 11.59 29.04 -3.92
C SER A 13 11.46 28.26 -2.61
N ALA A 14 11.43 28.93 -1.45
CA ALA A 14 11.13 28.30 -0.16
C ALA A 14 9.66 27.81 -0.06
N LEU A 15 8.71 28.54 -0.66
CA LEU A 15 7.29 28.15 -0.74
C LEU A 15 7.05 26.99 -1.71
N LEU A 16 7.83 26.89 -2.79
CA LEU A 16 7.74 25.79 -3.75
C LEU A 16 8.34 24.48 -3.20
N ALA A 17 9.37 24.55 -2.35
CA ALA A 17 9.93 23.38 -1.67
C ALA A 17 8.96 22.76 -0.65
N SER A 18 8.17 23.59 0.03
CA SER A 18 7.11 23.15 0.97
C SER A 18 5.83 22.65 0.26
N ALA A 19 5.73 22.84 -1.07
CA ALA A 19 4.65 22.32 -1.91
C ALA A 19 4.98 20.96 -2.56
N GLN A 20 6.13 20.33 -2.27
CA GLN A 20 6.45 18.99 -2.78
C GLN A 20 5.79 17.85 -1.99
N GLU A 21 4.77 18.12 -1.18
CA GLU A 21 3.81 17.09 -0.80
C GLU A 21 2.94 16.76 -2.01
N THR A 22 3.35 15.74 -2.77
CA THR A 22 2.62 15.21 -3.92
C THR A 22 1.16 14.95 -3.55
N PRO A 23 0.18 15.69 -4.09
CA PRO A 23 -1.23 15.40 -3.87
C PRO A 23 -1.64 14.33 -4.88
N GLY A 24 -1.63 13.08 -4.44
CA GLY A 24 -2.05 11.93 -5.22
C GLY A 24 -2.53 10.81 -4.32
N ASN A 25 -3.78 10.93 -3.86
CA ASN A 25 -4.69 9.91 -3.33
C ASN A 25 -4.09 8.78 -2.45
N LEU A 26 -4.46 8.79 -1.16
CA LEU A 26 -4.11 7.81 -0.11
C LEU A 26 -2.76 8.01 0.59
N THR A 27 -2.43 9.24 0.97
CA THR A 27 -1.29 9.48 1.87
C THR A 27 -1.66 9.19 3.31
N GLU A 28 -1.04 8.19 3.94
CA GLU A 28 -1.11 8.01 5.38
C GLU A 28 -0.71 9.30 6.11
N GLN A 29 -1.49 9.68 7.10
CA GLN A 29 -1.36 10.95 7.81
C GLN A 29 -0.18 10.94 8.79
N ARG A 30 0.58 12.04 8.84
CA ARG A 30 1.52 12.31 9.94
C ARG A 30 0.73 12.73 11.18
N VAL A 31 1.03 12.13 12.31
CA VAL A 31 0.32 12.36 13.58
C VAL A 31 1.30 12.74 14.68
N ALA A 32 0.77 13.32 15.77
CA ALA A 32 1.59 13.60 16.96
C ALA A 32 2.10 12.30 17.60
N LEU A 33 3.22 12.36 18.33
CA LEU A 33 3.81 11.18 19.00
C LEU A 33 2.87 10.48 19.99
N THR A 34 1.88 11.19 20.51
CA THR A 34 0.86 10.67 21.44
C THR A 34 -0.37 10.09 20.76
N GLN A 35 -0.49 10.27 19.44
CA GLN A 35 -1.63 9.80 18.65
C GLN A 35 -1.28 8.50 17.94
N ALA A 36 -2.30 7.67 17.74
CA ALA A 36 -2.15 6.46 16.94
C ALA A 36 -1.99 6.82 15.46
N ALA A 37 -0.98 6.24 14.82
CA ALA A 37 -0.75 6.37 13.38
C ALA A 37 -1.49 5.24 12.64
N VAL A 38 -2.09 5.55 11.50
CA VAL A 38 -2.88 4.59 10.72
C VAL A 38 -2.24 4.36 9.35
N ALA A 39 -2.02 3.09 9.01
CA ALA A 39 -1.65 2.68 7.66
C ALA A 39 -2.86 2.19 6.89
N LEU A 40 -2.91 2.53 5.60
CA LEU A 40 -4.02 2.18 4.71
C LEU A 40 -3.67 0.93 3.89
N ASP A 41 -4.69 0.22 3.42
CA ASP A 41 -4.52 -0.81 2.39
C ASP A 41 -4.57 -0.21 0.97
N ALA A 42 -4.45 -1.07 -0.04
CA ALA A 42 -4.49 -0.69 -1.44
C ALA A 42 -5.83 -0.06 -1.89
N SER A 43 -6.91 -0.22 -1.11
CA SER A 43 -8.21 0.42 -1.36
C SER A 43 -8.35 1.77 -0.63
N GLY A 44 -7.39 2.11 0.24
CA GLY A 44 -7.43 3.30 1.08
C GLY A 44 -8.15 3.10 2.40
N ALA A 45 -8.52 1.87 2.76
CA ALA A 45 -9.17 1.57 4.03
C ALA A 45 -8.12 1.41 5.15
N PRO A 46 -8.43 1.78 6.41
CA PRO A 46 -7.54 1.54 7.54
C PRO A 46 -7.22 0.05 7.71
N ALA A 47 -5.93 -0.29 7.62
CA ALA A 47 -5.46 -1.66 7.73
C ALA A 47 -4.74 -1.91 9.05
N LEU A 48 -3.78 -1.03 9.38
CA LEU A 48 -2.98 -1.13 10.60
C LEU A 48 -3.09 0.16 11.40
N GLU A 49 -3.08 0.04 12.71
CA GLU A 49 -3.00 1.15 13.65
C GLU A 49 -1.80 0.92 14.57
N ALA A 50 -0.90 1.88 14.67
CA ALA A 50 0.26 1.80 15.56
C ALA A 50 0.19 2.86 16.65
N THR A 51 0.65 2.49 17.84
CA THR A 51 0.85 3.40 18.97
C THR A 51 2.28 3.31 19.48
N LEU A 52 2.95 4.44 19.68
CA LEU A 52 4.28 4.49 20.27
C LEU A 52 4.24 4.14 21.76
N ARG A 53 5.21 3.34 22.19
CA ARG A 53 5.47 3.06 23.62
C ARG A 53 6.67 3.84 24.13
N THR A 54 7.67 4.05 23.28
CA THR A 54 8.80 4.93 23.61
C THR A 54 8.36 6.39 23.53
N THR A 55 8.36 7.09 24.66
CA THR A 55 7.92 8.49 24.77
C THR A 55 9.07 9.49 24.71
N ALA A 56 10.28 9.08 25.08
CA ALA A 56 11.48 9.92 25.01
C ALA A 56 12.12 9.79 23.61
N LEU A 57 11.72 10.68 22.69
CA LEU A 57 12.20 10.70 21.29
C LEU A 57 13.07 11.93 20.98
N ASN A 58 13.81 12.40 22.00
CA ASN A 58 14.67 13.58 21.95
C ASN A 58 16.08 13.16 21.50
N GLY A 59 16.25 12.88 20.22
CA GLY A 59 17.53 12.49 19.64
C GLY A 59 18.41 13.67 19.26
N ALA A 60 19.72 13.43 19.17
CA ALA A 60 20.67 14.37 18.59
C ALA A 60 21.66 13.62 17.68
N PRO A 61 22.43 14.31 16.82
CA PRO A 61 23.38 13.68 15.91
C PRO A 61 24.35 12.70 16.59
N GLU A 62 24.91 13.08 17.75
CA GLU A 62 25.88 12.27 18.50
C GLU A 62 25.24 11.34 19.53
N THR A 63 23.98 11.59 19.92
CA THR A 63 23.23 10.78 20.89
C THR A 63 21.86 10.40 20.31
N PRO A 64 21.83 9.50 19.31
CA PRO A 64 20.57 9.10 18.70
C PRO A 64 19.72 8.28 19.66
N VAL A 65 18.40 8.41 19.56
CA VAL A 65 17.48 7.49 20.25
C VAL A 65 17.42 6.18 19.45
N THR A 66 17.60 5.06 20.15
CA THR A 66 17.54 3.70 19.61
C THR A 66 16.51 2.87 20.38
N ASN A 67 16.24 1.65 19.93
CA ASN A 67 15.33 0.71 20.59
C ASN A 67 13.92 1.30 20.77
N ILE A 68 13.40 1.91 19.70
CA ILE A 68 12.06 2.46 19.69
C ILE A 68 11.06 1.32 19.65
N ARG A 69 10.11 1.36 20.58
CA ARG A 69 9.07 0.36 20.74
C ARG A 69 7.73 0.94 20.33
N MET A 70 6.99 0.18 19.54
CA MET A 70 5.61 0.48 19.19
C MET A 70 4.76 -0.78 19.21
N VAL A 71 3.45 -0.59 19.40
CA VAL A 71 2.46 -1.65 19.27
C VAL A 71 1.69 -1.41 17.98
N VAL A 72 1.60 -2.44 17.14
CA VAL A 72 0.85 -2.42 15.89
C VAL A 72 -0.34 -3.36 16.01
N ARG A 73 -1.54 -2.87 15.67
CA ARG A 73 -2.80 -3.59 15.71
C ARG A 73 -3.39 -3.72 14.31
N ASN A 74 -3.94 -4.87 13.98
CA ASN A 74 -4.73 -5.05 12.77
C ASN A 74 -6.14 -4.48 12.99
N ARG A 75 -6.51 -3.48 12.18
CA ARG A 75 -7.84 -2.84 12.19
C ARG A 75 -8.67 -3.18 10.96
N SER A 76 -8.11 -3.99 10.06
CA SER A 76 -8.84 -4.49 8.90
C SER A 76 -9.86 -5.56 9.30
N THR A 77 -10.74 -5.90 8.37
CA THR A 77 -11.68 -7.03 8.52
C THR A 77 -11.05 -8.38 8.16
N LEU A 78 -9.77 -8.41 7.77
CA LEU A 78 -9.08 -9.60 7.28
C LEU A 78 -7.91 -9.98 8.20
N PRO A 79 -7.70 -11.27 8.49
CA PRO A 79 -6.44 -11.71 9.09
C PRO A 79 -5.32 -11.66 8.04
N TYR A 80 -4.11 -11.32 8.47
CA TYR A 80 -2.92 -11.33 7.62
C TYR A 80 -2.00 -12.50 7.96
N ALA A 81 -1.44 -13.12 6.93
CA ALA A 81 -0.42 -14.17 6.99
C ALA A 81 1.00 -13.62 6.84
N PHE A 82 1.13 -12.31 6.61
CA PHE A 82 2.36 -11.55 6.73
C PHE A 82 2.01 -10.06 6.67
N VAL A 83 2.59 -9.27 7.57
CA VAL A 83 2.52 -7.82 7.52
C VAL A 83 3.92 -7.24 7.59
N SER A 84 4.19 -6.22 6.80
CA SER A 84 5.37 -5.37 6.98
C SER A 84 5.06 -3.93 6.65
N GLY A 85 5.86 -3.04 7.20
CA GLY A 85 5.73 -1.62 6.92
C GLY A 85 6.93 -0.82 7.36
N GLU A 86 6.82 0.47 7.07
CA GLU A 86 7.81 1.48 7.42
C GLU A 86 7.22 2.41 8.46
N VAL A 87 8.09 2.92 9.33
CA VAL A 87 7.78 3.99 10.26
C VAL A 87 8.77 5.12 10.03
N THR A 88 8.26 6.34 10.02
CA THR A 88 9.05 7.54 9.78
C THR A 88 8.77 8.58 10.86
N PHE A 89 9.84 9.18 11.39
CA PHE A 89 9.80 10.26 12.37
C PHE A 89 10.28 11.56 11.74
N TYR A 90 9.65 12.66 12.17
CA TYR A 90 9.91 14.00 11.65
C TYR A 90 10.09 14.98 12.81
N ASP A 91 10.97 15.96 12.63
CA ASP A 91 11.10 17.09 13.57
C ASP A 91 9.92 18.08 13.46
N ALA A 92 9.98 19.16 14.24
CA ALA A 92 8.97 20.22 14.22
C ALA A 92 8.88 20.99 12.89
N ALA A 93 9.92 20.94 12.06
CA ALA A 93 9.93 21.53 10.72
C ALA A 93 9.45 20.55 9.64
N GLY A 94 9.10 19.32 10.02
CA GLY A 94 8.67 18.26 9.08
C GLY A 94 9.83 17.57 8.37
N VAL A 95 11.07 17.74 8.83
CA VAL A 95 12.24 17.08 8.25
C VAL A 95 12.32 15.65 8.77
N ARG A 96 12.45 14.67 7.86
CA ARG A 96 12.63 13.26 8.20
C ARG A 96 13.94 13.08 8.95
N CYS A 97 13.88 12.50 10.15
CA CYS A 97 15.07 12.36 11.01
C CYS A 97 15.24 10.96 11.65
N GLY A 98 14.33 10.03 11.35
CA GLY A 98 14.40 8.64 11.77
C GLY A 98 13.49 7.78 10.92
N GLU A 99 13.96 6.59 10.57
CA GLU A 99 13.22 5.62 9.76
C GLU A 99 13.50 4.20 10.24
N GLY A 100 12.46 3.38 10.28
CA GLY A 100 12.54 1.99 10.72
C GLY A 100 11.54 1.13 9.98
N VAL A 101 11.69 -0.18 10.15
CA VAL A 101 10.80 -1.18 9.57
C VAL A 101 10.20 -2.05 10.66
N PHE A 102 8.96 -2.47 10.44
CA PHE A 102 8.29 -3.44 11.29
C PHE A 102 7.78 -4.60 10.45
N LYS A 103 7.67 -5.77 11.07
CA LYS A 103 7.12 -6.98 10.45
C LYS A 103 6.48 -7.89 11.48
N ALA A 104 5.47 -8.63 11.06
CA ALA A 104 4.94 -9.77 11.80
C ALA A 104 4.52 -10.87 10.82
N ASP A 105 4.79 -12.11 11.20
CA ASP A 105 4.51 -13.28 10.36
C ASP A 105 3.03 -13.64 10.34
N ALA A 106 2.25 -13.25 11.34
CA ALA A 106 0.80 -13.42 11.34
C ALA A 106 0.16 -12.34 12.20
N LEU A 107 -1.02 -11.87 11.80
CA LEU A 107 -1.77 -10.90 12.57
C LEU A 107 -3.28 -11.06 12.31
N ALA A 108 -3.99 -11.67 13.26
CA ALA A 108 -5.43 -11.81 13.23
C ALA A 108 -6.15 -10.46 13.36
N VAL A 109 -7.44 -10.42 13.08
CA VAL A 109 -8.26 -9.22 13.25
C VAL A 109 -8.25 -8.80 14.72
N ASP A 110 -8.03 -7.50 14.96
CA ASP A 110 -7.87 -6.90 16.28
C ASP A 110 -6.69 -7.41 17.14
N GLU A 111 -5.87 -8.31 16.60
CA GLU A 111 -4.63 -8.73 17.24
C GLU A 111 -3.59 -7.61 17.17
N SER A 112 -2.75 -7.56 18.20
CA SER A 112 -1.65 -6.60 18.30
C SER A 112 -0.34 -7.30 18.55
N PHE A 113 0.74 -6.76 17.99
CA PHE A 113 2.10 -7.20 18.30
C PHE A 113 2.98 -6.00 18.67
N GLU A 114 4.02 -6.27 19.45
CA GLU A 114 5.03 -5.28 19.80
C GLU A 114 6.22 -5.38 18.84
N SER A 115 6.71 -4.24 18.37
CA SER A 115 7.85 -4.15 17.47
C SER A 115 8.91 -3.25 18.07
N ASP A 116 10.08 -3.83 18.35
CA ASP A 116 11.31 -3.11 18.68
C ASP A 116 12.03 -2.84 17.36
N LEU A 117 11.95 -1.61 16.84
CA LEU A 117 12.39 -1.22 15.50
C LEU A 117 13.93 -1.31 15.39
N PRO A 118 14.49 -2.40 14.84
CA PRO A 118 15.91 -2.65 14.95
C PRO A 118 16.68 -1.76 13.97
N GLY A 119 17.78 -1.16 14.43
CA GLY A 119 18.62 -0.30 13.60
C GLY A 119 18.09 1.13 13.40
N LEU A 120 16.85 1.44 13.80
CA LEU A 120 16.33 2.80 13.81
C LEU A 120 17.15 3.68 14.77
N ARG A 121 17.56 4.85 14.26
CA ARG A 121 18.25 5.90 14.99
C ARG A 121 17.58 7.24 14.72
N ILE A 122 16.93 7.80 15.74
CA ILE A 122 16.35 9.15 15.66
C ILE A 122 17.43 10.15 16.06
N ARG A 123 17.80 11.05 15.14
CA ARG A 123 18.89 12.04 15.34
C ARG A 123 18.39 13.46 15.59
N CYS A 124 17.10 13.62 15.84
CA CYS A 124 16.45 14.90 16.11
C CYS A 124 15.46 14.79 17.27
N GLU A 125 14.94 15.94 17.72
CA GLU A 125 13.74 15.99 18.54
C GLU A 125 12.50 15.73 17.67
N ALA A 126 12.03 14.49 17.68
CA ALA A 126 10.87 14.10 16.87
C ALA A 126 9.59 14.76 17.42
N ALA A 127 8.78 15.34 16.53
CA ALA A 127 7.51 15.98 16.86
C ALA A 127 6.32 15.21 16.27
N THR A 128 6.49 14.61 15.10
CA THR A 128 5.44 13.83 14.43
C THR A 128 5.99 12.55 13.84
N TRP A 129 5.09 11.61 13.55
CA TRP A 129 5.43 10.32 12.99
C TRP A 129 4.34 9.79 12.09
N ARG A 130 4.68 8.79 11.27
CA ARG A 130 3.79 8.11 10.33
C ARG A 130 4.20 6.66 10.22
N ILE A 131 3.22 5.79 9.95
CA ILE A 131 3.46 4.43 9.47
C ILE A 131 2.89 4.26 8.06
N ILE A 132 3.47 3.34 7.29
CA ILE A 132 2.98 2.90 5.98
C ILE A 132 3.03 1.39 5.96
N ALA A 133 1.98 0.75 5.45
CA ALA A 133 2.00 -0.69 5.21
C ALA A 133 2.61 -0.96 3.84
N THR A 134 3.72 -1.68 3.80
CA THR A 134 4.40 -2.04 2.54
C THR A 134 3.95 -3.39 2.02
N ASN A 135 3.64 -4.33 2.92
CA ASN A 135 3.06 -5.63 2.58
C ASN A 135 1.93 -5.97 3.54
N LEU A 136 0.77 -6.31 2.99
CA LEU A 136 -0.40 -6.81 3.71
C LEU A 136 -0.86 -8.08 3.00
N LEU A 137 -0.33 -9.24 3.38
CA LEU A 137 -0.66 -10.52 2.75
C LEU A 137 -1.85 -11.15 3.48
N PRO A 138 -3.07 -11.18 2.89
CA PRO A 138 -4.23 -11.75 3.56
C PRO A 138 -4.05 -13.25 3.78
N ARG A 139 -4.50 -13.73 4.93
CA ARG A 139 -4.56 -15.17 5.20
C ARG A 139 -5.80 -15.76 4.53
N ILE A 140 -5.59 -16.58 3.52
CA ILE A 140 -6.67 -17.31 2.84
C ILE A 140 -6.92 -18.63 3.58
N PRO A 141 -8.15 -18.89 4.07
CA PRO A 141 -8.50 -20.17 4.66
C PRO A 141 -8.24 -21.32 3.68
N PRO A 142 -7.70 -22.46 4.13
CA PRO A 142 -7.73 -23.67 3.31
C PRO A 142 -9.20 -23.98 3.02
N ASN A 143 -9.59 -23.98 1.74
CA ASN A 143 -10.97 -24.10 1.21
C ASN A 143 -11.78 -22.81 1.08
N ALA A 144 -11.20 -21.62 1.31
CA ALA A 144 -11.86 -20.41 0.84
C ALA A 144 -11.94 -20.48 -0.70
N PRO A 145 -13.11 -20.21 -1.30
CA PRO A 145 -13.20 -20.09 -2.74
C PRO A 145 -12.25 -18.98 -3.15
N ILE A 146 -11.18 -19.34 -3.86
CA ILE A 146 -10.34 -18.35 -4.54
C ILE A 146 -11.33 -17.62 -5.44
N PRO A 147 -11.56 -16.30 -5.26
CA PRO A 147 -12.38 -15.58 -6.21
C PRO A 147 -11.71 -15.84 -7.55
N ALA A 148 -12.39 -16.58 -8.44
CA ALA A 148 -11.89 -16.80 -9.78
C ALA A 148 -11.47 -15.42 -10.26
N LEU A 149 -10.20 -15.27 -10.66
CA LEU A 149 -9.74 -14.04 -11.29
C LEU A 149 -10.87 -13.63 -12.22
N ALA A 150 -11.49 -12.48 -11.97
CA ALA A 150 -12.66 -12.05 -12.70
C ALA A 150 -12.24 -11.62 -14.11
N ARG A 151 -11.52 -12.48 -14.84
CA ARG A 151 -11.80 -12.64 -16.25
C ARG A 151 -13.25 -13.08 -16.30
N THR A 152 -14.10 -12.14 -16.65
CA THR A 152 -15.37 -12.45 -17.29
C THR A 152 -15.09 -13.63 -18.21
N PRO A 153 -15.76 -14.79 -18.06
CA PRO A 153 -15.61 -15.85 -19.05
C PRO A 153 -15.98 -15.21 -20.38
N SER A 154 -14.97 -14.92 -21.20
CA SER A 154 -15.19 -14.37 -22.52
C SER A 154 -15.79 -15.52 -23.30
N ASN A 155 -17.12 -15.59 -23.33
CA ASN A 155 -17.83 -16.50 -24.20
C ASN A 155 -17.28 -16.27 -25.60
N LEU A 156 -16.53 -17.23 -26.11
CA LEU A 156 -15.98 -17.14 -27.45
C LEU A 156 -17.18 -17.27 -28.39
N VAL A 157 -17.36 -16.27 -29.24
CA VAL A 157 -18.36 -16.28 -30.30
C VAL A 157 -17.64 -16.13 -31.64
N ILE A 158 -18.08 -16.89 -32.62
CA ILE A 158 -17.64 -16.75 -34.00
C ILE A 158 -18.82 -16.22 -34.81
N SER A 159 -18.58 -15.18 -35.60
CA SER A 159 -19.57 -14.67 -36.55
C SER A 159 -19.22 -15.17 -37.95
N ILE A 160 -20.21 -15.75 -38.63
CA ILE A 160 -20.11 -16.28 -39.98
C ILE A 160 -21.27 -15.70 -40.77
N ASP A 161 -20.98 -14.92 -41.82
CA ASP A 161 -21.98 -14.29 -42.69
C ASP A 161 -23.07 -13.49 -41.93
N GLY A 162 -22.73 -12.94 -40.76
CA GLY A 162 -23.63 -12.17 -39.90
C GLY A 162 -24.40 -13.00 -38.85
N GLU A 163 -24.36 -14.33 -38.91
CA GLU A 163 -24.89 -15.22 -37.88
C GLU A 163 -23.86 -15.46 -36.77
N THR A 164 -24.29 -15.45 -35.51
CA THR A 164 -23.39 -15.61 -34.36
C THR A 164 -23.53 -16.99 -33.75
N HIS A 165 -22.42 -17.73 -33.67
CA HIS A 165 -22.37 -19.06 -33.07
C HIS A 165 -21.49 -19.07 -31.82
N PRO A 166 -21.98 -19.61 -30.68
CA PRO A 166 -21.13 -19.80 -29.51
C PRO A 166 -20.13 -20.93 -29.77
N ILE A 167 -18.87 -20.71 -29.40
CA ILE A 167 -17.80 -21.70 -29.53
C ILE A 167 -17.08 -21.90 -28.20
N GLN A 168 -16.60 -23.11 -27.97
CA GLN A 168 -15.85 -23.48 -26.77
C GLN A 168 -14.48 -24.02 -27.19
N LEU A 169 -13.48 -23.80 -26.35
CA LEU A 169 -12.15 -24.39 -26.55
C LEU A 169 -12.28 -25.92 -26.59
N ASP A 170 -11.55 -26.53 -27.52
CA ASP A 170 -11.43 -27.98 -27.75
C ASP A 170 -12.74 -28.72 -28.06
N LYS A 171 -13.86 -27.99 -28.24
CA LYS A 171 -15.14 -28.57 -28.62
C LYS A 171 -15.44 -28.31 -30.09
N PRO A 172 -15.73 -29.34 -30.89
CA PRO A 172 -16.05 -29.15 -32.30
C PRO A 172 -17.39 -28.43 -32.48
N LEU A 173 -17.37 -27.34 -33.24
CA LEU A 173 -18.55 -26.68 -33.78
C LEU A 173 -18.71 -27.07 -35.26
N THR A 174 -19.87 -27.59 -35.64
CA THR A 174 -20.16 -27.92 -37.04
C THR A 174 -21.08 -26.86 -37.63
N VAL A 175 -20.63 -26.20 -38.70
CA VAL A 175 -21.38 -25.17 -39.42
C VAL A 175 -21.50 -25.54 -40.90
N THR A 176 -22.59 -25.12 -41.54
CA THR A 176 -22.79 -25.31 -42.97
C THR A 176 -22.39 -24.02 -43.67
N LEU A 177 -21.31 -24.06 -44.47
CA LEU A 177 -20.80 -22.93 -45.23
C LEU A 177 -21.09 -23.18 -46.71
N GLY A 178 -22.08 -22.47 -47.26
CA GLY A 178 -22.62 -22.76 -48.60
C GLY A 178 -23.20 -24.18 -48.66
N GLU A 179 -22.70 -25.01 -49.58
CA GLU A 179 -23.14 -26.41 -49.76
C GLU A 179 -22.34 -27.44 -48.93
N LYS A 180 -21.34 -27.01 -48.15
CA LYS A 180 -20.43 -27.92 -47.45
C LYS A 180 -20.46 -27.73 -45.93
N ARG A 181 -20.57 -28.85 -45.20
CA ARG A 181 -20.40 -28.86 -43.74
C ARG A 181 -18.92 -28.80 -43.36
N ARG A 182 -18.58 -27.94 -42.41
CA ARG A 182 -17.22 -27.75 -41.88
C ARG A 182 -17.23 -27.85 -40.37
N THR A 183 -16.17 -28.44 -39.82
CA THR A 183 -15.96 -28.55 -38.37
C THR A 183 -14.85 -27.60 -37.95
N ILE A 184 -15.15 -26.73 -36.99
CA ILE A 184 -14.24 -25.74 -36.43
C ILE A 184 -13.92 -26.17 -35.00
N ILE A 185 -12.63 -26.23 -34.66
CA ILE A 185 -12.14 -26.51 -33.30
C ILE A 185 -11.15 -25.41 -32.95
N VAL A 186 -11.43 -24.67 -31.89
CA VAL A 186 -10.53 -23.64 -31.36
C VAL A 186 -9.65 -24.28 -30.31
N ARG A 187 -8.32 -24.12 -30.43
CA ARG A 187 -7.34 -24.63 -29.48
C ARG A 187 -6.56 -23.49 -28.85
N ALA A 188 -6.16 -23.66 -27.59
CA ALA A 188 -5.18 -22.78 -26.97
C ALA A 188 -3.78 -23.06 -27.58
N PRO A 189 -2.93 -22.04 -27.73
CA PRO A 189 -1.54 -22.21 -28.18
C PRO A 189 -0.70 -23.02 -27.20
#